data_AF-A0A3K5NB08-F1
#
_entry.id   AF-A0A3K5NB08-F1
#
_cell.length_a   1.000
_cell.length_b   1.000
_cell.length_c   1.000
_cell.angle_alpha   90.00
_cell.angle_beta   90.00
_cell.angle_gamma   90.00
#
_symmetry.space_group_name_H-M   'P 1'
#
loop_
_entity.id
_entity.type
_entity.pdbx_description
1 polymer ?
#
loop_
_entity_poly.entity_id
_entity_poly.type
_entity_poly.pdbx_seq_one_letter_code
_entity_poly.pdbx_strand_id
1 'polypeptide(L)'
;MKNKAHFISFENLIYKQKNGNFEEDDLFKELTKECDLQNPFEYQLAFLKQDQIYHCFLARVAKLPKTQFCFPQPLIFQSLFLENKIKEENFCILEIKPQKVFLCFYEQGKFKTFKTLDFCDNIEEFINKSRILELLQHYESKILLSTKAHEIFDLISAKAKLPFKMIQEDKIALSKHSIHHLDKNANFIKHYKKYLPWYFKFIFLFALSFIISIVVLSLIDFAQYQNAKTTHIQNEISQNKIYEIQEKQSQKLKANIEQLQLEIQTQNLLLEKYSEQLSKITQNFKADKNTILILTKAIAWLNDHSLRISNLMIDKTLITIKFSNEEDFNKALQFTSPQFSLISQDKSLHEITLRAL
;
A
#
# COMPACT_ATOMS: atom_id res chain seq x y z
N MET A 1 40.40 16.54 -21.03
CA MET A 1 39.61 15.35 -21.44
C MET A 1 40.27 14.10 -20.85
N LYS A 2 39.56 13.27 -20.07
CA LYS A 2 40.09 11.95 -19.66
C LYS A 2 40.33 11.12 -20.93
N ASN A 3 41.52 10.52 -21.06
CA ASN A 3 41.85 9.67 -22.21
C ASN A 3 40.84 8.51 -22.30
N LYS A 4 40.10 8.44 -23.41
CA LYS A 4 39.06 7.43 -23.63
C LYS A 4 39.64 6.05 -23.93
N ALA A 5 40.85 6.00 -24.50
CA ALA A 5 41.56 4.78 -24.85
C ALA A 5 42.91 4.69 -24.14
N HIS A 6 43.30 3.45 -23.86
CA HIS A 6 44.59 3.07 -23.33
C HIS A 6 45.06 1.78 -24.01
N PHE A 7 46.27 1.35 -23.68
CA PHE A 7 46.79 0.04 -24.07
C PHE A 7 47.39 -0.71 -22.88
N ILE A 8 47.50 -2.03 -23.02
CA ILE A 8 48.25 -2.91 -22.11
C ILE A 8 49.62 -3.19 -22.71
N SER A 9 50.67 -2.88 -21.94
CA SER A 9 52.06 -3.04 -22.39
C SER A 9 52.45 -4.50 -22.59
N PHE A 10 53.44 -4.74 -23.46
CA PHE A 10 53.94 -6.09 -23.79
C PHE A 10 54.24 -6.97 -22.57
N GLU A 11 54.80 -6.41 -21.50
CA GLU A 11 55.17 -7.16 -20.28
C GLU A 11 53.98 -7.69 -19.48
N ASN A 12 52.80 -7.12 -19.69
CA ASN A 12 51.56 -7.48 -18.98
C ASN A 12 50.65 -8.38 -19.84
N LEU A 13 51.11 -8.79 -21.03
CA LEU A 13 50.34 -9.60 -21.97
C LEU A 13 50.87 -11.03 -22.03
N ILE A 14 49.96 -11.99 -21.97
CA ILE A 14 50.19 -13.37 -22.39
C ILE A 14 49.56 -13.54 -23.76
N TYR A 15 50.32 -14.02 -24.74
CA TYR A 15 49.88 -14.16 -26.12
C TYR A 15 49.90 -15.60 -26.59
N LYS A 16 48.82 -16.00 -27.27
CA LYS A 16 48.67 -17.31 -27.90
C LYS A 16 47.93 -17.18 -29.23
N GLN A 17 48.24 -18.08 -30.14
CA GLN A 17 47.52 -18.25 -31.40
C GLN A 17 46.71 -19.54 -31.34
N LYS A 18 45.46 -19.48 -31.81
CA LYS A 18 44.58 -20.64 -31.92
C LYS A 18 44.00 -20.71 -33.32
N ASN A 19 44.01 -21.89 -33.92
CA ASN A 19 43.46 -22.13 -35.25
C ASN A 19 42.14 -22.89 -35.11
N GLY A 20 41.11 -22.45 -35.80
CA GLY A 20 39.79 -23.09 -35.80
C GLY A 20 38.66 -22.08 -35.62
N ASN A 21 37.51 -22.56 -35.17
CA ASN A 21 36.37 -21.74 -34.80
C ASN A 21 36.01 -22.05 -33.34
N PHE A 22 36.00 -21.01 -32.51
CA PHE A 22 35.74 -21.12 -31.09
C PHE A 22 34.66 -20.11 -30.69
N GLU A 23 33.79 -20.50 -29.77
CA GLU A 23 33.03 -19.57 -28.96
C GLU A 23 33.98 -18.90 -27.94
N GLU A 24 33.68 -17.67 -27.51
CA GLU A 24 34.59 -16.87 -26.66
C GLU A 24 34.89 -17.57 -25.32
N ASP A 25 33.87 -18.19 -24.70
CA ASP A 25 34.02 -18.89 -23.43
C ASP A 25 34.88 -20.16 -23.56
N ASP A 26 34.69 -20.93 -24.64
CA ASP A 26 35.50 -22.12 -24.93
C ASP A 26 36.95 -21.74 -25.24
N LEU A 27 37.14 -20.67 -26.03
CA LEU A 27 38.47 -20.13 -26.33
C LEU A 27 39.19 -19.71 -25.03
N PHE A 28 38.50 -19.02 -24.13
CA PHE A 28 39.06 -18.62 -22.84
C PHE A 28 39.41 -19.83 -21.96
N LYS A 29 38.52 -20.83 -21.91
CA LYS A 29 38.75 -22.07 -21.15
C LYS A 29 39.93 -22.86 -21.68
N GLU A 30 40.11 -22.93 -23.00
CA GLU A 30 41.26 -23.61 -23.60
C GLU A 30 42.57 -22.88 -23.29
N LEU A 31 42.58 -21.55 -23.43
CA LEU A 31 43.76 -20.73 -23.18
C LEU A 31 44.18 -20.73 -21.71
N THR A 32 43.21 -20.68 -20.79
CA THR A 32 43.48 -20.73 -19.34
C THR A 32 44.11 -22.05 -18.93
N LYS A 33 43.67 -23.17 -19.54
CA LYS A 33 44.29 -24.48 -19.36
C LYS A 33 45.69 -24.55 -19.98
N GLU A 34 45.87 -24.07 -21.20
CA GLU A 34 47.19 -24.11 -21.87
C GLU A 34 48.24 -23.25 -21.15
N CYS A 35 47.82 -22.14 -20.55
CA CYS A 35 48.71 -21.23 -19.86
C CYS A 35 48.88 -21.55 -18.36
N ASP A 36 48.33 -22.68 -17.88
CA ASP A 36 48.32 -23.09 -16.46
C ASP A 36 47.97 -21.95 -15.49
N LEU A 37 46.88 -21.21 -15.80
CA LEU A 37 46.47 -20.07 -15.00
C LEU A 37 45.77 -20.54 -13.72
N GLN A 38 46.43 -20.35 -12.57
CA GLN A 38 45.93 -20.73 -11.23
C GLN A 38 44.57 -20.11 -10.88
N ASN A 39 44.28 -18.88 -11.35
CA ASN A 39 43.00 -18.21 -11.13
C ASN A 39 42.49 -17.53 -12.43
N PRO A 40 41.71 -18.24 -13.26
CA PRO A 40 41.22 -17.71 -14.54
C PRO A 40 40.44 -16.39 -14.40
N PHE A 41 39.69 -16.21 -13.31
CA PHE A 41 38.84 -15.03 -13.09
C PHE A 41 39.64 -13.73 -12.87
N GLU A 42 40.94 -13.83 -12.59
CA GLU A 42 41.82 -12.65 -12.51
C GLU A 42 42.28 -12.16 -13.88
N TYR A 43 41.95 -12.87 -14.95
CA TYR A 43 42.38 -12.55 -16.31
C TYR A 43 41.20 -12.15 -17.17
N GLN A 44 41.48 -11.27 -18.13
CA GLN A 44 40.55 -10.89 -19.17
C GLN A 44 41.16 -11.16 -20.54
N LEU A 45 40.32 -11.64 -21.46
CA LEU A 45 40.69 -11.94 -22.84
C LEU A 45 40.32 -10.78 -23.77
N ALA A 46 41.29 -10.41 -24.60
CA ALA A 46 41.05 -9.69 -25.85
C ALA A 46 41.52 -10.57 -27.00
N PHE A 47 40.78 -10.63 -28.09
CA PHE A 47 41.20 -11.41 -29.25
C PHE A 47 40.90 -10.69 -30.56
N LEU A 48 41.77 -10.90 -31.54
CA LEU A 48 41.59 -10.49 -32.92
C LEU A 48 41.48 -11.74 -33.79
N LYS A 49 40.35 -11.91 -34.48
CA LYS A 49 40.15 -13.00 -35.45
C LYS A 49 40.55 -12.52 -36.84
N GLN A 50 41.43 -13.27 -37.49
CA GLN A 50 41.79 -13.11 -38.89
C GLN A 50 41.66 -14.47 -39.56
N ASP A 51 40.70 -14.60 -40.48
CA ASP A 51 40.31 -15.87 -41.10
C ASP A 51 39.98 -16.93 -40.04
N GLN A 52 40.73 -18.03 -39.98
CA GLN A 52 40.59 -19.09 -38.97
C GLN A 52 41.58 -18.97 -37.81
N ILE A 53 42.35 -17.88 -37.74
CA ILE A 53 43.36 -17.66 -36.71
C ILE A 53 42.83 -16.67 -35.69
N TYR A 54 42.82 -17.08 -34.42
CA TYR A 54 42.55 -16.24 -33.28
C TYR A 54 43.87 -15.80 -32.65
N HIS A 55 44.11 -14.50 -32.64
CA HIS A 55 45.20 -13.87 -31.91
C HIS A 55 44.70 -13.46 -30.53
N CYS A 56 45.04 -14.26 -29.52
CA CYS A 56 44.51 -14.14 -28.18
C CYS A 56 45.50 -13.46 -27.24
N PHE A 57 45.02 -12.49 -26.49
CA PHE A 57 45.77 -11.73 -25.51
C PHE A 57 45.07 -11.82 -24.16
N LEU A 58 45.81 -12.28 -23.16
CA LEU A 58 45.34 -12.33 -21.78
C LEU A 58 46.12 -11.30 -20.95
N ALA A 59 45.40 -10.57 -20.13
CA ALA A 59 45.97 -9.62 -19.16
C ALA A 59 45.28 -9.78 -17.82
N ARG A 60 46.01 -9.58 -16.72
CA ARG A 60 45.40 -9.53 -15.39
C ARG A 60 44.51 -8.31 -15.26
N VAL A 61 43.30 -8.49 -14.73
CA VAL A 61 42.32 -7.43 -14.49
C VAL A 61 42.91 -6.30 -13.63
N ALA A 62 43.76 -6.64 -12.65
CA ALA A 62 44.44 -5.67 -11.80
C ALA A 62 45.41 -4.73 -12.57
N LYS A 63 45.84 -5.10 -13.78
CA LYS A 63 46.69 -4.28 -14.66
C LYS A 63 45.89 -3.48 -15.67
N LEU A 64 44.56 -3.64 -15.74
CA LEU A 64 43.72 -2.91 -16.67
C LEU A 64 43.43 -1.49 -16.16
N PRO A 65 43.66 -0.45 -16.97
CA PRO A 65 43.34 0.92 -16.60
C PRO A 65 41.83 1.15 -16.59
N LYS A 66 41.38 2.14 -15.81
CA LYS A 66 39.98 2.58 -15.77
C LYS A 66 39.65 3.48 -16.96
N THR A 67 39.62 2.93 -18.17
CA THR A 67 39.26 3.63 -19.43
C THR A 67 38.04 3.01 -20.11
N GLN A 68 37.58 3.61 -21.21
CA GLN A 68 36.47 3.05 -22.01
C GLN A 68 36.98 1.96 -22.97
N PHE A 69 38.17 2.20 -23.53
CA PHE A 69 38.84 1.27 -24.43
C PHE A 69 40.23 0.93 -23.87
N CYS A 70 40.59 -0.34 -23.95
CA CYS A 70 41.90 -0.83 -23.59
C CYS A 70 42.32 -1.95 -24.54
N PHE A 71 43.29 -1.68 -25.41
CA PHE A 71 43.73 -2.62 -26.44
C PHE A 71 45.10 -3.25 -26.08
N PRO A 72 45.40 -4.47 -26.55
CA PRO A 72 46.76 -4.99 -26.52
C PRO A 72 47.70 -4.06 -27.29
N GLN A 73 48.84 -3.68 -26.72
CA GLN A 73 49.84 -2.86 -27.41
C GLN A 73 50.27 -3.42 -28.78
N PRO A 74 50.42 -4.74 -28.99
CA PRO A 74 50.65 -5.30 -30.33
C PRO A 74 49.60 -4.88 -31.37
N LEU A 75 48.35 -4.67 -30.98
CA LEU A 75 47.30 -4.35 -31.97
C LEU A 75 47.27 -2.87 -32.35
N ILE A 76 47.71 -1.97 -31.47
CA ILE A 76 47.59 -0.52 -31.73
C ILE A 76 48.51 -0.04 -32.85
N PHE A 77 49.61 -0.73 -33.12
CA PHE A 77 50.53 -0.34 -34.20
C PHE A 77 50.00 -0.68 -35.60
N GLN A 78 48.92 -1.48 -35.73
CA GLN A 78 48.23 -1.62 -37.03
C GLN A 78 47.77 -0.26 -37.56
N SER A 79 47.42 0.67 -36.65
CA SER A 79 47.02 2.03 -37.02
C SER A 79 48.11 2.80 -37.76
N LEU A 80 49.40 2.43 -37.67
CA LEU A 80 50.46 3.07 -38.45
C LEU A 80 50.25 2.86 -39.96
N PHE A 81 49.88 1.65 -40.37
CA PHE A 81 49.59 1.35 -41.77
C PHE A 81 48.24 1.93 -42.19
N LEU A 82 47.20 1.71 -41.38
CA LEU A 82 45.82 2.15 -41.70
C LEU A 82 45.68 3.67 -41.81
N GLU A 83 46.49 4.43 -41.07
CA GLU A 83 46.53 5.90 -41.13
C GLU A 83 47.63 6.43 -42.08
N ASN A 84 48.16 5.57 -42.97
CA ASN A 84 49.19 5.90 -43.97
C ASN A 84 50.47 6.54 -43.39
N LYS A 85 50.88 6.18 -42.16
CA LYS A 85 52.11 6.67 -41.51
C LYS A 85 53.37 5.95 -41.99
N ILE A 86 53.18 4.74 -42.51
CA ILE A 86 54.20 3.91 -43.16
C ILE A 86 53.66 3.43 -44.50
N LYS A 87 54.55 3.14 -45.46
CA LYS A 87 54.16 2.67 -46.80
C LYS A 87 54.31 1.16 -46.93
N GLU A 88 55.19 0.58 -46.13
CA GLU A 88 55.54 -0.82 -46.16
C GLU A 88 54.46 -1.66 -45.47
N GLU A 89 53.85 -2.55 -46.24
CA GLU A 89 52.76 -3.41 -45.77
C GLU A 89 53.23 -4.51 -44.80
N ASN A 90 54.48 -4.98 -44.96
CA ASN A 90 55.10 -5.96 -44.07
C ASN A 90 56.15 -5.25 -43.21
N PHE A 91 55.91 -5.16 -41.91
CA PHE A 91 56.78 -4.43 -41.00
C PHE A 91 56.91 -5.12 -39.65
N CYS A 92 58.00 -4.83 -38.95
CA CYS A 92 58.25 -5.34 -37.60
C CYS A 92 58.39 -4.19 -36.62
N ILE A 93 57.63 -4.23 -35.51
CA ILE A 93 57.89 -3.39 -34.35
C ILE A 93 58.83 -4.12 -33.39
N LEU A 94 59.94 -3.49 -33.06
CA LEU A 94 60.90 -3.97 -32.06
C LEU A 94 60.84 -3.03 -30.86
N GLU A 95 60.54 -3.58 -29.68
CA GLU A 95 60.55 -2.85 -28.43
C GLU A 95 61.44 -3.55 -27.39
N ILE A 96 62.35 -2.79 -26.80
CA ILE A 96 63.34 -3.30 -25.83
C ILE A 96 62.94 -2.86 -24.43
N LYS A 97 62.98 -3.81 -23.50
CA LYS A 97 62.87 -3.64 -22.06
C LYS A 97 64.09 -4.28 -21.39
N PRO A 98 64.41 -3.94 -20.13
CA PRO A 98 65.67 -4.31 -19.48
C PRO A 98 66.09 -5.78 -19.59
N GLN A 99 65.14 -6.73 -19.68
CA GLN A 99 65.43 -8.16 -19.79
C GLN A 99 64.73 -8.84 -20.97
N LYS A 100 63.98 -8.09 -21.78
CA LYS A 100 63.13 -8.67 -22.84
C LYS A 100 63.10 -7.82 -24.08
N VAL A 101 63.16 -8.48 -25.23
CA VAL A 101 62.90 -7.88 -26.53
C VAL A 101 61.59 -8.42 -27.07
N PHE A 102 60.73 -7.49 -27.48
CA PHE A 102 59.40 -7.76 -28.00
C PHE A 102 59.40 -7.48 -29.50
N LEU A 103 59.05 -8.50 -30.28
CA LEU A 103 58.92 -8.41 -31.73
C LEU A 103 57.46 -8.60 -32.14
N CYS A 104 56.94 -7.62 -32.86
CA CYS A 104 55.57 -7.63 -33.35
C CYS A 104 55.59 -7.57 -34.88
N PHE A 105 55.09 -8.61 -35.52
CA PHE A 105 55.15 -8.76 -36.97
C PHE A 105 53.79 -8.47 -37.60
N TYR A 106 53.82 -7.77 -38.72
CA TYR A 106 52.65 -7.40 -39.51
C TYR A 106 52.87 -7.80 -40.96
N GLU A 107 51.82 -8.32 -41.57
CA GLU A 107 51.80 -8.77 -42.96
C GLU A 107 50.56 -8.15 -43.62
N GLN A 108 50.73 -7.51 -44.78
CA GLN A 108 49.64 -6.79 -45.45
C GLN A 108 48.92 -5.78 -44.53
N GLY A 109 49.67 -5.12 -43.64
CA GLY A 109 49.15 -4.16 -42.67
C GLY A 109 48.42 -4.78 -41.46
N LYS A 110 48.24 -6.09 -41.43
CA LYS A 110 47.53 -6.82 -40.37
C LYS A 110 48.51 -7.46 -39.40
N PHE A 111 48.15 -7.49 -38.11
CA PHE A 111 48.96 -8.17 -37.09
C PHE A 111 49.05 -9.66 -37.39
N LYS A 112 50.27 -10.19 -37.46
CA LYS A 112 50.54 -11.60 -37.76
C LYS A 112 50.93 -12.38 -36.50
N THR A 113 51.93 -11.91 -35.77
CA THR A 113 52.39 -12.60 -34.56
C THR A 113 53.13 -11.66 -33.62
N PHE A 114 53.19 -12.08 -32.35
CA PHE A 114 53.99 -11.46 -31.32
C PHE A 114 54.97 -12.49 -30.73
N LYS A 115 56.26 -12.13 -30.66
CA LYS A 115 57.34 -12.95 -30.10
C LYS A 115 58.05 -12.19 -29.00
N THR A 116 58.45 -12.92 -27.96
CA THR A 116 59.24 -12.40 -26.84
C THR A 116 60.56 -13.14 -26.82
N LEU A 117 61.65 -12.41 -26.68
CA LEU A 117 63.01 -12.91 -26.61
C LEU A 117 63.65 -12.42 -25.32
N ASP A 118 64.46 -13.24 -24.67
CA ASP A 118 65.23 -12.83 -23.50
C ASP A 118 66.42 -11.99 -23.95
N PHE A 119 66.56 -10.80 -23.37
CA PHE A 119 67.63 -9.87 -23.70
C PHE A 119 68.89 -10.23 -22.91
N CYS A 120 70.05 -10.14 -23.57
CA CYS A 120 71.36 -10.28 -22.93
C CYS A 120 72.18 -9.02 -23.23
N ASP A 121 72.97 -8.56 -22.27
CA ASP A 121 73.74 -7.31 -22.39
C ASP A 121 74.75 -7.35 -23.54
N ASN A 122 75.25 -8.54 -23.88
CA ASN A 122 76.06 -8.73 -25.08
C ASN A 122 75.18 -8.76 -26.33
N ILE A 123 75.15 -7.66 -27.07
CA ILE A 123 74.31 -7.45 -28.26
C ILE A 123 74.59 -8.48 -29.36
N GLU A 124 75.84 -8.80 -29.65
CA GLU A 124 76.17 -9.76 -30.71
C GLU A 124 75.74 -11.17 -30.34
N GLU A 125 75.98 -11.54 -29.09
CA GLU A 125 75.54 -12.82 -28.54
C GLU A 125 74.01 -12.92 -28.56
N PHE A 126 73.31 -11.84 -28.19
CA PHE A 126 71.85 -11.77 -28.27
C PHE A 126 71.36 -11.97 -29.70
N ILE A 127 71.93 -11.27 -30.70
CA ILE A 127 71.50 -11.39 -32.11
C ILE A 127 71.66 -12.85 -32.58
N ASN A 128 72.79 -13.48 -32.27
CA ASN A 128 73.08 -14.84 -32.69
C ASN A 128 72.20 -15.89 -31.97
N LYS A 129 72.00 -15.75 -30.65
CA LYS A 129 71.20 -16.70 -29.86
C LYS A 129 69.71 -16.57 -30.11
N SER A 130 69.22 -15.34 -30.27
CA SER A 130 67.78 -15.07 -30.42
C SER A 130 67.23 -15.41 -31.80
N ARG A 131 68.10 -15.65 -32.78
CA ARG A 131 67.73 -15.88 -34.18
C ARG A 131 66.84 -14.78 -34.76
N ILE A 132 67.06 -13.54 -34.31
CA ILE A 132 66.23 -12.39 -34.67
C ILE A 132 66.29 -12.11 -36.17
N LEU A 133 67.44 -12.34 -36.81
CA LEU A 133 67.61 -12.15 -38.25
C LEU A 133 66.79 -13.17 -39.04
N GLU A 134 66.80 -14.44 -38.62
CA GLU A 134 65.98 -15.49 -39.23
C GLU A 134 64.49 -15.21 -39.04
N LEU A 135 64.07 -14.66 -37.88
CA LEU A 135 62.67 -14.25 -37.66
C LEU A 135 62.27 -13.10 -38.59
N LEU A 136 63.10 -12.07 -38.75
CA LEU A 136 62.83 -10.95 -39.65
C LEU A 136 62.71 -11.40 -41.11
N GLN A 137 63.55 -12.35 -41.53
CA GLN A 137 63.49 -12.97 -42.85
C GLN A 137 62.25 -13.85 -43.03
N HIS A 138 61.96 -14.72 -42.06
CA HIS A 138 60.81 -15.64 -42.11
C HIS A 138 59.47 -14.90 -42.24
N TYR A 139 59.32 -13.76 -41.58
CA TYR A 139 58.13 -12.91 -41.67
C TYR A 139 58.23 -11.83 -42.75
N GLU A 140 59.21 -11.91 -43.64
CA GLU A 140 59.38 -11.00 -44.80
C GLU A 140 59.27 -9.51 -44.44
N SER A 141 59.87 -9.13 -43.31
CA SER A 141 59.80 -7.76 -42.80
C SER A 141 60.53 -6.81 -43.75
N LYS A 142 59.85 -5.77 -44.24
CA LYS A 142 60.44 -4.77 -45.16
C LYS A 142 61.03 -3.57 -44.44
N ILE A 143 60.58 -3.29 -43.22
CA ILE A 143 61.05 -2.18 -42.38
C ILE A 143 61.03 -2.57 -40.91
N LEU A 144 62.02 -2.09 -40.16
CA LEU A 144 62.10 -2.20 -38.72
C LEU A 144 61.68 -0.89 -38.07
N LEU A 145 60.76 -0.96 -37.11
CA LEU A 145 60.22 0.20 -36.42
C LEU A 145 60.43 0.08 -34.92
N SER A 146 60.65 1.20 -34.25
CA SER A 146 60.73 1.25 -32.78
C SER A 146 60.10 2.52 -32.23
N THR A 147 59.65 2.46 -30.98
CA THR A 147 59.14 3.63 -30.24
C THR A 147 60.22 4.35 -29.44
N LYS A 148 61.43 3.80 -29.37
CA LYS A 148 62.57 4.37 -28.63
C LYS A 148 63.86 4.22 -29.43
N ALA A 149 64.83 5.10 -29.18
CA ALA A 149 66.19 4.92 -29.69
C ALA A 149 66.94 3.89 -28.82
N HIS A 150 67.77 3.06 -29.46
CA HIS A 150 68.68 2.12 -28.82
C HIS A 150 69.71 1.66 -29.85
N GLU A 151 70.98 1.57 -29.45
CA GLU A 151 72.10 1.23 -30.35
C GLU A 151 71.94 -0.13 -31.06
N ILE A 152 71.17 -1.05 -30.49
CA ILE A 152 70.94 -2.36 -31.08
C ILE A 152 70.04 -2.31 -32.32
N PHE A 153 69.21 -1.27 -32.47
CA PHE A 153 68.34 -1.15 -33.65
C PHE A 153 69.18 -0.95 -34.91
N ASP A 154 70.21 -0.10 -34.85
CA ASP A 154 71.10 0.16 -35.97
C ASP A 154 71.90 -1.09 -36.34
N LEU A 155 72.37 -1.84 -35.33
CA LEU A 155 73.06 -3.13 -35.51
C LEU A 155 72.17 -4.19 -36.17
N ILE A 156 70.93 -4.35 -35.69
CA ILE A 156 69.97 -5.30 -36.27
C ILE A 156 69.60 -4.86 -37.69
N SER A 157 69.31 -3.58 -37.90
CA SER A 157 68.98 -3.00 -39.20
C SER A 157 70.08 -3.21 -40.23
N ALA A 158 71.34 -2.96 -39.85
CA ALA A 158 72.50 -3.18 -40.70
C ALA A 158 72.70 -4.67 -41.04
N LYS A 159 72.65 -5.56 -40.04
CA LYS A 159 72.80 -7.02 -40.26
C LYS A 159 71.65 -7.63 -41.06
N ALA A 160 70.42 -7.16 -40.85
CA ALA A 160 69.23 -7.59 -41.58
C ALA A 160 69.10 -6.94 -42.97
N LYS A 161 69.87 -5.88 -43.26
CA LYS A 161 69.74 -5.02 -44.44
C LYS A 161 68.33 -4.44 -44.61
N LEU A 162 67.72 -4.05 -43.50
CA LEU A 162 66.37 -3.48 -43.46
C LEU A 162 66.43 -2.01 -43.07
N PRO A 163 65.66 -1.11 -43.70
CA PRO A 163 65.53 0.26 -43.23
C PRO A 163 64.98 0.28 -41.81
N PHE A 164 65.51 1.18 -40.99
CA PHE A 164 65.03 1.44 -39.64
C PHE A 164 64.36 2.82 -39.57
N LYS A 165 63.22 2.90 -38.86
CA LYS A 165 62.53 4.17 -38.61
C LYS A 165 61.96 4.21 -37.19
N MET A 166 62.17 5.33 -36.52
CA MET A 166 61.51 5.59 -35.24
C MET A 166 60.07 6.07 -35.45
N ILE A 167 59.16 5.50 -34.67
CA ILE A 167 57.76 5.94 -34.57
C ILE A 167 57.75 7.20 -33.72
N GLN A 168 57.19 8.28 -34.26
CA GLN A 168 57.08 9.56 -33.58
C GLN A 168 55.73 9.70 -32.87
N GLU A 169 54.74 8.91 -33.27
CA GLU A 169 53.40 8.90 -32.73
C GLU A 169 53.36 8.37 -31.29
N ASP A 170 52.67 9.12 -30.43
CA ASP A 170 52.35 8.67 -29.09
C ASP A 170 51.46 7.40 -29.15
N LYS A 171 51.80 6.40 -28.33
CA LYS A 171 51.03 5.17 -28.20
C LYS A 171 49.58 5.43 -27.77
N ILE A 172 49.32 6.49 -27.01
CA ILE A 172 47.94 6.88 -26.67
C ILE A 172 47.21 7.40 -27.91
N ALA A 173 47.88 8.16 -28.79
CA ALA A 173 47.29 8.59 -30.06
C ALA A 173 46.97 7.39 -30.96
N LEU A 174 47.92 6.45 -31.09
CA LEU A 174 47.70 5.20 -31.83
C LEU A 174 46.49 4.43 -31.28
N SER A 175 46.36 4.31 -29.94
CA SER A 175 45.22 3.64 -29.32
C SER A 175 43.86 4.28 -29.64
N LYS A 176 43.82 5.59 -29.91
CA LYS A 176 42.59 6.29 -30.33
C LYS A 176 42.23 5.94 -31.77
N HIS A 177 43.19 5.92 -32.67
CA HIS A 177 42.98 5.47 -34.05
C HIS A 177 42.47 4.01 -34.08
N SER A 178 43.01 3.16 -33.21
CA SER A 178 42.61 1.76 -33.12
C SER A 178 41.13 1.55 -32.75
N ILE A 179 40.46 2.51 -32.09
CA ILE A 179 39.02 2.43 -31.78
C ILE A 179 38.18 2.27 -33.05
N HIS A 180 38.60 2.90 -34.15
CA HIS A 180 37.86 2.92 -35.41
C HIS A 180 38.10 1.68 -36.28
N HIS A 181 39.24 1.02 -36.07
CA HIS A 181 39.72 -0.04 -36.97
C HIS A 181 39.69 -1.44 -36.36
N LEU A 182 39.80 -1.55 -35.03
CA LEU A 182 39.79 -2.83 -34.34
C LEU A 182 38.37 -3.24 -33.95
N ASP A 183 38.11 -4.55 -34.04
CA ASP A 183 36.88 -5.14 -33.53
C ASP A 183 36.73 -4.88 -32.02
N LYS A 184 35.49 -4.79 -31.55
CA LYS A 184 35.14 -4.77 -30.12
C LYS A 184 35.75 -5.93 -29.35
N ASN A 185 35.94 -7.09 -29.99
CA ASN A 185 36.54 -8.25 -29.37
C ASN A 185 38.03 -8.09 -29.04
N ALA A 186 38.73 -7.20 -29.76
CA ALA A 186 40.12 -6.85 -29.49
C ALA A 186 40.27 -5.91 -28.28
N ASN A 187 39.17 -5.40 -27.71
CA ASN A 187 39.17 -4.60 -26.50
C ASN A 187 39.08 -5.50 -25.26
N PHE A 188 39.95 -5.26 -24.27
CA PHE A 188 39.82 -5.89 -22.96
C PHE A 188 38.57 -5.41 -22.24
N ILE A 189 38.21 -4.13 -22.34
CA ILE A 189 37.06 -3.57 -21.61
C ILE A 189 35.77 -3.87 -22.38
N LYS A 190 35.17 -5.02 -22.07
CA LYS A 190 33.88 -5.43 -22.64
C LYS A 190 32.76 -4.60 -22.01
N HIS A 191 32.29 -3.58 -22.73
CA HIS A 191 31.06 -2.88 -22.34
C HIS A 191 29.85 -3.73 -22.72
N TYR A 192 29.36 -4.53 -21.77
CA TYR A 192 27.97 -4.95 -21.83
C TYR A 192 27.13 -3.68 -21.71
N LYS A 193 26.49 -3.27 -22.82
CA LYS A 193 25.31 -2.40 -22.70
C LYS A 193 24.34 -3.20 -21.84
N LYS A 194 24.23 -2.87 -20.55
CA LYS A 194 23.10 -3.27 -19.71
C LYS A 194 21.87 -2.60 -20.29
N TYR A 195 21.37 -3.14 -21.40
CA TYR A 195 20.03 -2.87 -21.88
C TYR A 195 19.14 -3.54 -20.86
N LEU A 196 18.77 -2.82 -19.79
CA LEU A 196 17.69 -3.27 -18.92
C LEU A 196 16.47 -3.39 -19.85
N PRO A 197 15.97 -4.61 -20.09
CA PRO A 197 14.91 -4.81 -21.06
C PRO A 197 13.70 -3.95 -20.72
N TRP A 198 13.00 -3.44 -21.73
CA TRP A 198 11.91 -2.48 -21.52
C TRP A 198 10.81 -3.05 -20.61
N TYR A 199 10.60 -4.36 -20.62
CA TYR A 199 9.65 -5.03 -19.73
C TYR A 199 9.99 -4.88 -18.23
N PHE A 200 11.27 -4.81 -17.85
CA PHE A 200 11.64 -4.54 -16.44
C PHE A 200 11.23 -3.14 -15.99
N LYS A 201 11.27 -2.14 -16.89
CA LYS A 201 10.76 -0.80 -16.58
C LYS A 201 9.24 -0.81 -16.38
N PHE A 202 8.52 -1.58 -17.21
CA PHE A 202 7.07 -1.75 -17.06
C PHE A 202 6.70 -2.47 -15.76
N ILE A 203 7.44 -3.52 -15.37
CA ILE A 203 7.24 -4.23 -14.09
C ILE A 203 7.42 -3.24 -12.92
N PHE A 204 8.44 -2.39 -12.96
CA PHE A 204 8.67 -1.40 -11.91
C PHE A 204 7.56 -0.35 -11.84
N LEU A 205 7.09 0.13 -12.99
CA LEU A 205 5.99 1.09 -13.08
C LEU A 205 4.68 0.50 -12.57
N PHE A 206 4.40 -0.76 -12.90
CA PHE A 206 3.24 -1.49 -12.40
C PHE A 206 3.29 -1.67 -10.88
N ALA A 207 4.43 -2.11 -10.34
CA ALA A 207 4.61 -2.27 -8.90
C ALA A 207 4.40 -0.95 -8.14
N LEU A 208 4.92 0.15 -8.68
CA LEU A 208 4.72 1.47 -8.09
C LEU A 208 3.24 1.88 -8.11
N SER A 209 2.54 1.69 -9.23
CA SER A 209 1.11 1.97 -9.35
C SER A 209 0.29 1.14 -8.35
N PHE A 210 0.62 -0.16 -8.21
CA PHE A 210 -0.08 -1.06 -7.31
C PHE A 210 0.07 -0.65 -5.84
N ILE A 211 1.28 -0.26 -5.43
CA ILE A 211 1.54 0.24 -4.06
C ILE A 211 0.73 1.51 -3.80
N ILE A 212 0.71 2.46 -4.74
CA ILE A 212 -0.06 3.69 -4.59
C ILE A 212 -1.56 3.38 -4.43
N SER A 213 -2.10 2.47 -5.24
CA SER A 213 -3.51 2.05 -5.13
C SER A 213 -3.82 1.44 -3.77
N ILE A 214 -2.96 0.55 -3.24
CA ILE A 214 -3.14 -0.04 -1.91
C ILE A 214 -3.16 1.04 -0.82
N VAL A 215 -2.24 2.00 -0.88
CA VAL A 215 -2.16 3.08 0.11
C VAL A 215 -3.44 3.92 0.08
N VAL A 216 -3.93 4.29 -1.10
CA VAL A 216 -5.17 5.07 -1.24
C VAL A 216 -6.38 4.31 -0.69
N LEU A 217 -6.54 3.04 -1.06
CA LEU A 217 -7.62 2.18 -0.53
C LEU A 217 -7.55 2.08 0.99
N SER A 218 -6.36 1.83 1.55
CA SER A 218 -6.16 1.71 2.99
C SER A 218 -6.51 3.00 3.75
N LEU A 219 -6.24 4.17 3.15
CA LEU A 219 -6.61 5.46 3.75
C LEU A 219 -8.12 5.70 3.74
N ILE A 220 -8.81 5.32 2.66
CA ILE A 220 -10.27 5.41 2.57
C ILE A 220 -10.92 4.48 3.59
N ASP A 221 -10.49 3.23 3.66
CA ASP A 221 -11.00 2.24 4.62
C ASP A 221 -10.73 2.67 6.06
N PHE A 222 -9.56 3.25 6.34
CA PHE A 222 -9.25 3.80 7.65
C PHE A 222 -10.18 4.96 8.04
N ALA A 223 -10.48 5.86 7.11
CA ALA A 223 -11.42 6.96 7.35
C ALA A 223 -12.85 6.43 7.61
N GLN A 224 -13.30 5.45 6.83
CA GLN A 224 -14.60 4.79 7.05
C GLN A 224 -14.66 4.08 8.39
N TYR A 225 -13.58 3.38 8.77
CA TYR A 225 -13.47 2.71 10.07
C TYR A 225 -13.55 3.69 11.24
N GLN A 226 -12.84 4.83 11.16
CA GLN A 226 -12.92 5.86 12.22
C GLN A 226 -14.33 6.45 12.37
N ASN A 227 -15.01 6.69 11.25
CA ASN A 227 -16.40 7.14 11.26
C ASN A 227 -17.31 6.09 11.90
N ALA A 228 -17.23 4.83 11.48
CA ALA A 228 -18.03 3.74 12.03
C ALA A 228 -17.78 3.53 13.53
N LYS A 229 -16.52 3.63 13.98
CA LYS A 229 -16.15 3.56 15.40
C LYS A 229 -16.79 4.70 16.19
N THR A 230 -16.75 5.93 15.66
CA THR A 230 -17.35 7.10 16.32
C THR A 230 -18.87 6.94 16.42
N THR A 231 -19.53 6.48 15.35
CA THR A 231 -20.97 6.19 15.36
C THR A 231 -21.33 5.09 16.35
N HIS A 232 -20.52 4.02 16.43
CA HIS A 232 -20.73 2.95 17.41
C HIS A 232 -20.70 3.48 18.85
N ILE A 233 -19.69 4.28 19.19
CA ILE A 233 -19.57 4.89 20.52
C ILE A 233 -20.75 5.80 20.82
N GLN A 234 -21.20 6.61 19.86
CA GLN A 234 -22.37 7.48 20.03
C GLN A 234 -23.67 6.67 20.22
N ASN A 235 -23.83 5.56 19.50
CA ASN A 235 -24.98 4.67 19.64
C ASN A 235 -24.98 3.99 21.01
N GLU A 236 -23.83 3.52 21.49
CA GLU A 236 -23.70 2.92 22.83
C GLU A 236 -24.05 3.92 23.93
N ILE A 237 -23.54 5.16 23.84
CA ILE A 237 -23.91 6.24 24.78
C ILE A 237 -25.42 6.52 24.73
N SER A 238 -26.02 6.52 23.54
CA SER A 238 -27.45 6.78 23.37
C SER A 238 -28.31 5.65 23.92
N GLN A 239 -27.91 4.39 23.71
CA GLN A 239 -28.57 3.22 24.29
C GLN A 239 -28.51 3.24 25.82
N ASN A 240 -27.36 3.56 26.40
CA ASN A 240 -27.22 3.67 27.85
C ASN A 240 -28.12 4.77 28.42
N LYS A 241 -28.23 5.93 27.76
CA LYS A 241 -29.17 6.99 28.15
C LYS A 241 -30.63 6.54 28.07
N ILE A 242 -31.01 5.81 27.02
CA ILE A 242 -32.37 5.27 26.89
C ILE A 242 -32.66 4.30 28.03
N TYR A 243 -31.70 3.43 28.36
CA TYR A 243 -31.83 2.46 29.45
C TYR A 243 -32.01 3.17 30.80
N GLU A 244 -31.18 4.17 31.11
CA GLU A 244 -31.34 4.97 32.35
C GLU A 244 -32.69 5.67 32.43
N ILE A 245 -33.20 6.22 31.32
CA ILE A 245 -34.51 6.86 31.27
C ILE A 245 -35.62 5.82 31.52
N GLN A 246 -35.54 4.66 30.87
CA GLN A 246 -36.51 3.58 31.05
C GLN A 246 -36.51 3.06 32.50
N GLU A 247 -35.34 2.90 33.10
CA GLU A 247 -35.21 2.46 34.49
C GLU A 247 -35.85 3.48 35.45
N LYS A 248 -35.54 4.78 35.29
CA LYS A 248 -36.15 5.86 36.08
C LYS A 248 -37.67 5.91 35.90
N GLN A 249 -38.17 5.76 34.68
CA GLN A 249 -39.61 5.74 34.41
C GLN A 249 -40.27 4.51 35.05
N SER A 250 -39.65 3.34 34.94
CA SER A 250 -40.15 2.10 35.57
C SER A 250 -40.22 2.23 37.09
N GLN A 251 -39.17 2.78 37.72
CA GLN A 251 -39.16 3.05 39.16
C GLN A 251 -40.29 4.02 39.57
N LYS A 252 -40.47 5.11 38.81
CA LYS A 252 -41.56 6.06 39.06
C LYS A 252 -42.94 5.42 38.89
N LEU A 253 -43.11 4.59 37.86
CA LEU A 253 -44.37 3.88 37.60
C LEU A 253 -44.69 2.92 38.74
N LYS A 254 -43.68 2.18 39.22
CA LYS A 254 -43.81 1.26 40.36
C LYS A 254 -44.24 1.98 41.63
N ALA A 255 -43.60 3.11 41.96
CA ALA A 255 -43.99 3.93 43.11
C ALA A 255 -45.43 4.45 43.01
N ASN A 256 -45.85 4.91 41.82
CA ASN A 256 -47.22 5.34 41.58
C ASN A 256 -48.24 4.20 41.74
N ILE A 257 -47.92 2.98 41.26
CA ILE A 257 -48.78 1.81 41.41
C ILE A 257 -48.94 1.44 42.89
N GLU A 258 -47.84 1.41 43.65
CA GLU A 258 -47.87 1.13 45.10
C GLU A 258 -48.72 2.16 45.84
N GLN A 259 -48.60 3.44 45.49
CA GLN A 259 -49.41 4.51 46.07
C GLN A 259 -50.91 4.35 45.75
N LEU A 260 -51.25 4.06 44.48
CA LEU A 260 -52.63 3.82 44.07
C LEU A 260 -53.24 2.59 44.76
N GLN A 261 -52.47 1.52 44.95
CA GLN A 261 -52.93 0.35 45.68
C GLN A 261 -53.30 0.68 47.13
N LEU A 262 -52.49 1.51 47.80
CA LEU A 262 -52.73 1.96 49.17
C LEU A 262 -53.99 2.85 49.25
N GLU A 263 -54.20 3.72 48.26
CA GLU A 263 -55.40 4.55 48.16
C GLU A 263 -56.68 3.70 47.97
N ILE A 264 -56.64 2.70 47.08
CA ILE A 264 -57.75 1.75 46.87
C ILE A 264 -58.09 0.99 48.16
N GLN A 265 -57.09 0.49 48.88
CA GLN A 265 -57.30 -0.20 50.16
C GLN A 265 -58.00 0.70 51.18
N THR A 266 -57.59 1.98 51.24
CA THR A 266 -58.19 2.97 52.14
C THR A 266 -59.66 3.26 51.77
N GLN A 267 -59.95 3.40 50.48
CA GLN A 267 -61.32 3.61 50.00
C GLN A 267 -62.22 2.39 50.26
N ASN A 268 -61.72 1.17 50.08
CA ASN A 268 -62.49 -0.05 50.38
C ASN A 268 -62.88 -0.15 51.87
N LEU A 269 -61.96 0.18 52.78
CA LEU A 269 -62.25 0.21 54.22
C LEU A 269 -63.35 1.23 54.57
N LEU A 270 -63.34 2.40 53.93
CA LEU A 270 -64.40 3.40 54.10
C LEU A 270 -65.75 2.89 53.59
N LEU A 271 -65.75 2.21 52.45
CA LEU A 271 -66.95 1.67 51.83
C LEU A 271 -67.58 0.56 52.69
N GLU A 272 -66.75 -0.31 53.26
CA GLU A 272 -67.18 -1.34 54.22
C GLU A 272 -67.85 -0.70 55.44
N LYS A 273 -67.24 0.35 56.01
CA LYS A 273 -67.79 1.11 57.13
C LYS A 273 -69.15 1.76 56.79
N TYR A 274 -69.30 2.32 55.59
CA TYR A 274 -70.58 2.88 55.15
C TYR A 274 -71.65 1.79 54.96
N SER A 275 -71.28 0.61 54.45
CA SER A 275 -72.22 -0.50 54.30
C SER A 275 -72.78 -0.98 55.64
N GLU A 276 -71.93 -1.04 56.67
CA GLU A 276 -72.31 -1.46 58.02
C GLU A 276 -73.23 -0.43 58.70
N GLN A 277 -73.03 0.86 58.42
CA GLN A 277 -73.94 1.91 58.88
C GLN A 277 -75.31 1.79 58.22
N LEU A 278 -75.35 1.54 56.90
CA LEU A 278 -76.60 1.39 56.16
C LEU A 278 -77.42 0.20 56.68
N SER A 279 -76.77 -0.95 56.91
CA SER A 279 -77.45 -2.17 57.39
C SER A 279 -78.09 -1.97 58.76
N LYS A 280 -77.45 -1.21 59.65
CA LYS A 280 -77.99 -0.87 60.99
C LYS A 280 -79.24 0.02 60.89
N ILE A 281 -79.30 0.92 59.92
CA ILE A 281 -80.47 1.78 59.69
C ILE A 281 -81.65 0.94 59.18
N THR A 282 -81.41 0.04 58.22
CA THR A 282 -82.48 -0.76 57.59
C THR A 282 -83.16 -1.73 58.57
N GLN A 283 -82.42 -2.31 59.53
CA GLN A 283 -82.99 -3.25 60.51
C GLN A 283 -84.03 -2.63 61.47
N ASN A 284 -83.98 -1.31 61.67
CA ASN A 284 -84.82 -0.62 62.65
C ASN A 284 -86.11 -0.01 62.08
N PHE A 285 -86.41 -0.24 60.80
CA PHE A 285 -87.59 0.31 60.14
C PHE A 285 -88.73 -0.73 60.05
N LYS A 286 -89.86 -0.53 60.75
CA LYS A 286 -91.10 -1.32 60.61
C LYS A 286 -92.30 -0.38 60.36
N ALA A 287 -92.76 -0.29 59.11
CA ALA A 287 -93.99 0.43 58.75
C ALA A 287 -95.19 -0.55 58.68
N ASP A 288 -96.36 -0.15 59.18
CA ASP A 288 -97.58 -0.97 59.09
C ASP A 288 -98.15 -0.98 57.65
N LYS A 289 -98.94 -2.02 57.31
CA LYS A 289 -99.46 -2.25 55.95
C LYS A 289 -100.40 -1.13 55.46
N ASN A 290 -101.13 -0.47 56.35
CA ASN A 290 -101.96 0.70 56.03
C ASN A 290 -101.09 1.95 55.79
N THR A 291 -100.03 2.14 56.57
CA THR A 291 -99.09 3.26 56.39
C THR A 291 -98.38 3.15 55.04
N ILE A 292 -97.98 1.94 54.63
CA ILE A 292 -97.42 1.68 53.31
C ILE A 292 -98.43 1.98 52.20
N LEU A 293 -99.70 1.60 52.37
CA LEU A 293 -100.75 1.88 51.39
C LEU A 293 -101.01 3.38 51.24
N ILE A 294 -101.10 4.11 52.35
CA ILE A 294 -101.30 5.57 52.38
C ILE A 294 -100.09 6.27 51.76
N LEU A 295 -98.87 5.86 52.13
CA LEU A 295 -97.63 6.39 51.57
C LEU A 295 -97.55 6.16 50.06
N THR A 296 -97.90 4.96 49.60
CA THR A 296 -97.89 4.63 48.16
C THR A 296 -98.87 5.49 47.39
N LYS A 297 -100.09 5.69 47.90
CA LYS A 297 -101.09 6.58 47.28
C LYS A 297 -100.63 8.04 47.28
N ALA A 298 -100.03 8.52 48.38
CA ALA A 298 -99.52 9.88 48.48
C ALA A 298 -98.36 10.14 47.50
N ILE A 299 -97.41 9.21 47.40
CA ILE A 299 -96.28 9.29 46.45
C ILE A 299 -96.78 9.24 45.01
N ALA A 300 -97.71 8.33 44.68
CA ALA A 300 -98.28 8.25 43.35
C ALA A 300 -98.94 9.58 42.95
N TRP A 301 -99.76 10.16 43.83
CA TRP A 301 -100.39 11.45 43.57
C TRP A 301 -99.38 12.60 43.39
N LEU A 302 -98.32 12.65 44.22
CA LEU A 302 -97.24 13.64 44.08
C LEU A 302 -96.52 13.49 42.73
N ASN A 303 -96.26 12.26 42.29
CA ASN A 303 -95.57 11.99 41.03
C ASN A 303 -96.44 12.28 39.81
N ASP A 304 -97.72 11.90 39.83
CA ASP A 304 -98.66 12.15 38.73
C ASP A 304 -98.78 13.65 38.41
N HIS A 305 -98.60 14.50 39.43
CA HIS A 305 -98.66 15.96 39.30
C HIS A 305 -97.28 16.62 39.36
N SER A 306 -96.19 15.84 39.35
CA SER A 306 -94.79 16.30 39.40
C SER A 306 -94.49 17.30 40.53
N LEU A 307 -95.10 17.09 41.71
CA LEU A 307 -95.00 17.98 42.86
C LEU A 307 -93.73 17.68 43.67
N ARG A 308 -92.88 18.70 43.89
CA ARG A 308 -91.66 18.53 44.70
C ARG A 308 -91.94 18.85 46.16
N ILE A 309 -91.55 17.93 47.04
CA ILE A 309 -91.75 18.04 48.48
C ILE A 309 -90.42 18.16 49.21
N SER A 310 -90.43 18.90 50.31
CA SER A 310 -89.30 19.00 51.25
C SER A 310 -89.50 18.07 52.45
N ASN A 311 -90.74 17.77 52.81
CA ASN A 311 -91.07 16.85 53.89
C ASN A 311 -92.43 16.20 53.67
N LEU A 312 -92.56 14.93 54.09
CA LEU A 312 -93.83 14.20 54.11
C LEU A 312 -93.92 13.42 55.42
N MET A 313 -95.00 13.66 56.15
CA MET A 313 -95.28 13.04 57.42
C MET A 313 -96.66 12.41 57.39
N ILE A 314 -96.76 11.18 57.87
CA ILE A 314 -98.00 10.43 57.96
C ILE A 314 -98.25 10.09 59.43
N ASP A 315 -99.38 10.53 59.96
CA ASP A 315 -99.88 10.12 61.27
C ASP A 315 -101.29 9.53 61.11
N LYS A 316 -101.38 8.20 61.22
CA LYS A 316 -102.60 7.41 60.98
C LYS A 316 -103.20 7.71 59.60
N THR A 317 -104.26 8.52 59.56
CA THR A 317 -104.97 8.90 58.33
C THR A 317 -104.68 10.34 57.90
N LEU A 318 -103.84 11.06 58.65
CA LEU A 318 -103.42 12.43 58.37
C LEU A 318 -102.09 12.41 57.62
N ILE A 319 -102.03 13.16 56.54
CA ILE A 319 -100.85 13.33 55.70
C ILE A 319 -100.51 14.81 55.71
N THR A 320 -99.36 15.17 56.27
CA THR A 320 -98.82 16.52 56.23
C THR A 320 -97.71 16.57 55.20
N ILE A 321 -97.88 17.43 54.20
CA ILE A 321 -96.94 17.57 53.09
C ILE A 321 -96.46 19.00 53.05
N LYS A 322 -95.14 19.18 53.12
CA LYS A 322 -94.49 20.46 52.95
C LYS A 322 -93.82 20.51 51.59
N PHE A 323 -94.19 21.50 50.78
CA PHE A 323 -93.68 21.64 49.42
C PHE A 323 -92.34 22.37 49.40
N SER A 324 -91.56 22.15 48.36
CA SER A 324 -90.23 22.75 48.21
C SER A 324 -90.28 24.21 47.73
N ASN A 325 -91.39 24.63 47.11
CA ASN A 325 -91.60 25.98 46.60
C ASN A 325 -93.09 26.34 46.56
N GLU A 326 -93.39 27.63 46.38
CA GLU A 326 -94.75 28.17 46.33
C GLU A 326 -95.55 27.68 45.10
N GLU A 327 -94.88 27.42 43.99
CA GLU A 327 -95.50 26.97 42.74
C GLU A 327 -96.13 25.57 42.91
N ASP A 328 -95.39 24.64 43.50
CA ASP A 328 -95.82 23.27 43.79
C ASP A 328 -96.94 23.25 44.86
N PHE A 329 -96.85 24.13 45.85
CA PHE A 329 -97.93 24.32 46.83
C PHE A 329 -99.23 24.79 46.17
N ASN A 330 -99.17 25.80 45.30
CA ASN A 330 -100.35 26.31 44.60
C ASN A 330 -100.92 25.27 43.63
N LYS A 331 -100.08 24.50 42.93
CA LYS A 331 -100.52 23.37 42.09
C LYS A 331 -101.22 22.30 42.92
N ALA A 332 -100.66 21.92 44.06
CA ALA A 332 -101.24 20.91 44.95
C ALA A 332 -102.66 21.28 45.43
N LEU A 333 -102.92 22.58 45.68
CA LEU A 333 -104.26 23.06 46.04
C LEU A 333 -105.28 22.98 44.88
N GLN A 334 -104.82 23.15 43.64
CA GLN A 334 -105.68 23.06 42.44
C GLN A 334 -106.06 21.63 42.08
N PHE A 335 -105.20 20.65 42.40
CA PHE A 335 -105.37 19.23 42.00
C PHE A 335 -105.66 18.29 43.18
N THR A 336 -106.42 18.76 44.18
CA THR A 336 -106.84 17.91 45.30
C THR A 336 -107.69 16.74 44.79
N SER A 337 -107.09 15.55 44.82
CA SER A 337 -107.67 14.29 44.31
C SER A 337 -108.88 13.86 45.15
N PRO A 338 -109.91 13.21 44.57
CA PRO A 338 -111.05 12.66 45.32
C PRO A 338 -110.65 11.63 46.39
N GLN A 339 -109.39 11.15 46.37
CA GLN A 339 -108.85 10.21 47.36
C GLN A 339 -108.39 10.88 48.67
N PHE A 340 -108.31 12.21 48.71
CA PHE A 340 -107.86 12.97 49.86
C PHE A 340 -108.80 14.13 50.15
N SER A 341 -109.16 14.34 51.41
CA SER A 341 -109.87 15.56 51.82
C SER A 341 -108.89 16.57 52.43
N LEU A 342 -108.88 17.79 51.89
CA LEU A 342 -108.08 18.89 52.44
C LEU A 342 -108.65 19.31 53.81
N ILE A 343 -107.85 19.19 54.86
CA ILE A 343 -108.24 19.59 56.23
C ILE A 343 -107.81 21.02 56.51
N SER A 344 -106.55 21.35 56.21
CA SER A 344 -105.98 22.66 56.47
C SER A 344 -104.84 22.98 55.51
N GLN A 345 -104.56 24.27 55.37
CA GLN A 345 -103.45 24.79 54.58
C GLN A 345 -102.75 25.91 55.36
N ASP A 346 -101.42 25.91 55.34
CA ASP A 346 -100.59 27.00 55.82
C ASP A 346 -99.77 27.56 54.66
N LYS A 347 -100.19 28.74 54.17
CA LYS A 347 -99.53 29.42 53.04
C LYS A 347 -98.12 29.89 53.38
N SER A 348 -97.84 30.20 54.65
CA SER A 348 -96.52 30.72 55.05
C SER A 348 -95.44 29.63 55.06
N LEU A 349 -95.86 28.38 55.31
CA LEU A 349 -94.98 27.22 55.36
C LEU A 349 -95.04 26.35 54.09
N HIS A 350 -95.86 26.73 53.10
CA HIS A 350 -96.15 25.91 51.92
C HIS A 350 -96.56 24.49 52.31
N GLU A 351 -97.47 24.38 53.27
CA GLU A 351 -97.85 23.10 53.89
C GLU A 351 -99.35 22.83 53.73
N ILE A 352 -99.69 21.60 53.36
CA ILE A 352 -101.07 21.10 53.35
C ILE A 352 -101.21 19.92 54.30
N THR A 353 -102.35 19.85 54.97
CA THR A 353 -102.77 18.65 55.71
C THR A 353 -103.97 18.03 55.03
N LEU A 354 -103.80 16.78 54.61
CA LEU A 354 -104.80 15.96 53.92
C LEU A 354 -105.25 14.82 54.83
N ARG A 355 -106.52 14.40 54.71
CA ARG A 355 -106.99 13.13 55.24
C ARG A 355 -107.10 12.12 54.12
N ALA A 356 -106.50 10.95 54.29
CA ALA A 356 -106.79 9.80 53.43
C ALA A 356 -108.22 9.31 53.68
N LEU A 357 -109.03 9.23 52.62
CA LEU A 357 -110.41 8.71 52.65
C LEU A 357 -110.46 7.17 52.58
#